data_AF-A0A2V7IVD4-F1
#
_entry.id   AF-A0A2V7IVD4-F1
#
_cell.length_a   1.000
_cell.length_b   1.000
_cell.length_c   1.000
_cell.angle_alpha   90.00
_cell.angle_beta   90.00
_cell.angle_gamma   90.00
#
_symmetry.space_group_name_H-M   'P 1'
#
loop_
_entity.id
_entity.type
_entity.pdbx_description
1 polymer ?
#
loop_
_entity_poly.entity_id
_entity_poly.type
_entity_poly.pdbx_seq_one_letter_code
_entity_poly.pdbx_strand_id
1 'polypeptide(L)'
;MDTAHLGTVPRRGTVNRVGPLVGVLIAVLSASPTVRLCGQDTTAGKKVYEKWCAGCHGDTGAGDGPAAAHMLPRPRNFTGAVYKIRTTASGQLPTDADLMRAIDEGLPGSAMPAWKGRLSDAERRDVMAYLKTFSSFFADTSQHVAALKFSSAPAGGTDPSALKEGRRFYEDSIHCNKCHGDQGRGDGPSAPTLKDDAGFPIYAADLHENWRFRGGGTVEDIYHRLRTGLDGTPMPSFSDLIEQKFLTDEQLWRLAQYVRSLSPARTPEVRDVIHAPRAAGPLPAAPDDSAWARVDRYWFPLVGQVIRKLRWFAPAVSGVWVQAVHDGKAVAVRVSWDDRSQSPDTAWLGFERRVRETVAGDDSGASAETDRWPDQLAVQFPRRIPEGMERPYFLMGTETDPRHAPGSPGIRRGVRSRGVARRVHPLPCDP
;
A
#
# COMPACT_ATOMS: atom_id res chain seq x y z
N MET A 1 78.99 -23.67 1.61
CA MET A 1 79.31 -24.69 2.62
C MET A 1 78.06 -25.52 2.84
N ASP A 2 77.90 -26.76 2.43
CA ASP A 2 78.66 -27.66 1.57
C ASP A 2 77.78 -28.94 1.46
N THR A 3 77.51 -29.37 0.23
CA THR A 3 77.61 -30.77 -0.27
C THR A 3 77.00 -31.94 0.55
N ALA A 4 76.05 -32.73 0.04
CA ALA A 4 76.07 -33.71 -1.07
C ALA A 4 76.24 -35.18 -0.61
N HIS A 5 75.27 -36.01 -1.05
CA HIS A 5 75.41 -37.35 -1.65
C HIS A 5 75.80 -38.65 -0.88
N LEU A 6 74.92 -39.65 -1.13
CA LEU A 6 75.15 -41.04 -1.60
C LEU A 6 75.49 -42.18 -0.61
N GLY A 7 74.75 -43.29 -0.77
CA GLY A 7 75.13 -44.64 -0.33
C GLY A 7 74.00 -45.67 -0.44
N THR A 8 74.19 -46.71 -1.24
CA THR A 8 73.18 -47.66 -1.79
C THR A 8 73.41 -49.14 -1.42
N VAL A 9 72.30 -49.93 -1.35
CA VAL A 9 72.11 -51.36 -1.80
C VAL A 9 72.59 -52.51 -0.85
N PRO A 10 72.04 -53.78 -0.82
CA PRO A 10 71.19 -54.50 -1.81
C PRO A 10 69.95 -55.34 -1.36
N ARG A 11 69.20 -55.68 -2.43
CA ARG A 11 68.23 -56.77 -2.79
C ARG A 11 68.17 -58.11 -2.02
N ARG A 12 66.93 -58.63 -1.91
CA ARG A 12 66.36 -59.96 -2.39
C ARG A 12 64.89 -60.00 -1.91
N GLY A 13 63.82 -60.33 -2.62
CA GLY A 13 63.60 -61.14 -3.81
C GLY A 13 62.84 -62.42 -3.43
N THR A 14 61.53 -62.52 -3.75
CA THR A 14 60.58 -63.69 -3.89
C THR A 14 59.20 -63.36 -3.30
N VAL A 15 58.16 -63.06 -4.08
CA VAL A 15 57.25 -63.85 -4.94
C VAL A 15 56.24 -64.75 -4.18
N ASN A 16 54.99 -64.28 -4.24
CA ASN A 16 53.68 -64.94 -4.28
C ASN A 16 53.29 -66.04 -3.29
N ARG A 17 52.16 -65.81 -2.62
CA ARG A 17 50.94 -66.64 -2.77
C ARG A 17 49.69 -65.85 -2.35
N VAL A 18 48.79 -65.66 -3.30
CA VAL A 18 47.46 -65.07 -3.12
C VAL A 18 46.52 -66.19 -2.64
N GLY A 19 45.81 -65.96 -1.53
CA GLY A 19 44.66 -66.74 -1.07
C GLY A 19 43.45 -65.81 -0.93
N PRO A 20 42.22 -66.25 -1.25
CA PRO A 20 41.08 -65.35 -1.35
C PRO A 20 40.49 -65.08 0.04
N LEU A 21 40.46 -63.80 0.44
CA LEU A 21 39.72 -63.34 1.61
C LEU A 21 38.39 -62.76 1.11
N VAL A 22 37.32 -63.52 1.37
CA VAL A 22 35.93 -63.07 1.23
C VAL A 22 35.71 -61.97 2.27
N GLY A 23 35.77 -60.72 1.82
CA GLY A 23 35.42 -59.55 2.63
C GLY A 23 33.93 -59.25 2.49
N VAL A 24 33.19 -59.40 3.57
CA VAL A 24 31.80 -58.93 3.70
C VAL A 24 31.81 -57.41 3.69
N LEU A 25 31.35 -56.81 2.59
CA LEU A 25 31.16 -55.37 2.44
C LEU A 25 29.87 -54.98 3.17
N ILE A 26 29.97 -54.48 4.41
CA ILE A 26 28.85 -53.82 5.07
C ILE A 26 28.67 -52.47 4.39
N ALA A 27 27.68 -52.40 3.48
CA ALA A 27 27.23 -51.14 2.91
C ALA A 27 26.52 -50.33 4.00
N VAL A 28 27.23 -49.38 4.61
CA VAL A 28 26.61 -48.32 5.39
C VAL A 28 25.84 -47.45 4.39
N LEU A 29 24.53 -47.68 4.27
CA LEU A 29 23.65 -46.72 3.59
C LEU A 29 23.65 -45.44 4.43
N SER A 30 24.50 -44.49 4.05
CA SER A 30 24.36 -43.10 4.43
C SER A 30 23.04 -42.60 3.85
N ALA A 31 21.97 -42.68 4.63
CA ALA A 31 20.74 -41.95 4.37
C ALA A 31 21.06 -40.47 4.52
N SER A 32 21.59 -39.86 3.47
CA SER A 32 21.56 -38.40 3.32
C SER A 32 20.10 -37.99 3.46
N PRO A 33 19.74 -37.07 4.38
CA PRO A 33 18.41 -36.52 4.37
C PRO A 33 18.24 -35.90 2.98
N THR A 34 17.39 -36.51 2.17
CA THR A 34 16.85 -35.84 1.01
C THR A 34 16.16 -34.61 1.58
N VAL A 35 16.82 -33.46 1.45
CA VAL A 35 16.14 -32.17 1.52
C VAL A 35 15.04 -32.32 0.48
N ARG A 36 13.80 -32.58 0.93
CA ARG A 36 12.65 -32.40 0.08
C ARG A 36 12.78 -30.98 -0.41
N LEU A 37 13.06 -30.80 -1.71
CA LEU A 37 12.66 -29.59 -2.41
C LEU A 37 11.25 -29.33 -1.91
N CYS A 38 11.04 -28.21 -1.20
CA CYS A 38 9.79 -27.90 -0.52
C CYS A 38 8.71 -27.79 -1.58
N GLY A 39 8.12 -28.94 -1.93
CA GLY A 39 7.10 -29.05 -2.94
C GLY A 39 5.91 -28.25 -2.45
N GLN A 40 5.43 -27.38 -3.31
CA GLN A 40 4.17 -26.69 -3.16
C GLN A 40 3.04 -27.72 -2.99
N ASP A 41 2.46 -27.82 -1.79
CA ASP A 41 1.36 -28.75 -1.47
C ASP A 41 0.02 -28.01 -1.52
N THR A 42 -0.76 -28.24 -2.57
CA THR A 42 -2.08 -27.61 -2.73
C THR A 42 -3.11 -28.08 -1.70
N THR A 43 -2.93 -29.26 -1.09
CA THR A 43 -3.81 -29.76 -0.02
C THR A 43 -3.54 -29.03 1.29
N ALA A 44 -2.26 -28.83 1.63
CA ALA A 44 -1.87 -27.98 2.76
C ALA A 44 -2.27 -26.52 2.50
N GLY A 45 -2.04 -26.03 1.28
CA GLY A 45 -2.39 -24.68 0.84
C GLY A 45 -3.88 -24.38 0.94
N LYS A 46 -4.73 -25.35 0.60
CA LYS A 46 -6.19 -25.24 0.77
C LYS A 46 -6.58 -24.97 2.22
N LYS A 47 -5.99 -25.69 3.18
CA LYS A 47 -6.27 -25.49 4.63
C LYS A 47 -5.86 -24.09 5.09
N VAL A 48 -4.73 -23.58 4.60
CA VAL A 48 -4.29 -22.20 4.87
C VAL A 48 -5.27 -21.20 4.26
N TYR A 49 -5.69 -21.43 3.02
CA TYR A 49 -6.62 -20.56 2.30
C TYR A 49 -7.98 -20.45 2.99
N GLU A 50 -8.59 -21.59 3.32
CA GLU A 50 -9.90 -21.63 3.99
C GLU A 50 -9.87 -20.90 5.34
N LYS A 51 -8.76 -21.04 6.08
CA LYS A 51 -8.60 -20.42 7.39
C LYS A 51 -8.37 -18.91 7.32
N TRP A 52 -7.59 -18.43 6.35
CA TRP A 52 -7.04 -17.06 6.38
C TRP A 52 -7.47 -16.17 5.22
N CYS A 53 -7.86 -16.73 4.08
CA CYS A 53 -8.07 -16.01 2.83
C CYS A 53 -9.54 -16.02 2.38
N ALA A 54 -10.24 -17.14 2.56
CA ALA A 54 -11.59 -17.37 2.03
C ALA A 54 -12.63 -16.38 2.58
N GLY A 55 -12.46 -15.88 3.82
CA GLY A 55 -13.37 -14.87 4.39
C GLY A 55 -13.48 -13.59 3.55
N CYS A 56 -12.43 -13.24 2.81
CA CYS A 56 -12.41 -12.11 1.87
C CYS A 56 -12.53 -12.58 0.42
N HIS A 57 -11.75 -13.60 0.02
CA HIS A 57 -11.61 -14.00 -1.38
C HIS A 57 -12.65 -15.04 -1.84
N GLY A 58 -13.47 -15.58 -0.94
CA GLY A 58 -14.48 -16.61 -1.23
C GLY A 58 -13.90 -18.02 -1.34
N ASP A 59 -14.69 -19.06 -1.10
CA ASP A 59 -14.22 -20.45 -1.14
C ASP A 59 -13.75 -20.88 -2.54
N THR A 60 -14.30 -20.23 -3.58
CA THR A 60 -13.99 -20.47 -5.00
C THR A 60 -12.93 -19.50 -5.55
N GLY A 61 -12.39 -18.61 -4.71
CA GLY A 61 -11.44 -17.58 -5.14
C GLY A 61 -12.04 -16.47 -6.00
N ALA A 62 -13.37 -16.32 -6.05
CA ALA A 62 -14.05 -15.37 -6.92
C ALA A 62 -14.12 -13.92 -6.37
N GLY A 63 -13.52 -13.64 -5.21
CA GLY A 63 -13.53 -12.30 -4.60
C GLY A 63 -14.90 -11.93 -4.00
N ASP A 64 -15.66 -12.95 -3.62
CA ASP A 64 -17.06 -12.90 -3.17
C ASP A 64 -17.26 -13.47 -1.76
N GLY A 65 -16.18 -13.55 -0.97
CA GLY A 65 -16.25 -13.94 0.43
C GLY A 65 -17.18 -13.02 1.24
N PRO A 66 -17.66 -13.47 2.41
CA PRO A 66 -18.65 -12.72 3.20
C PRO A 66 -18.19 -11.30 3.57
N ALA A 67 -16.89 -11.04 3.70
CA ALA A 67 -16.37 -9.72 3.99
C ALA A 67 -16.29 -8.80 2.74
N ALA A 68 -16.33 -9.36 1.53
CA ALA A 68 -16.11 -8.62 0.29
C ALA A 68 -17.14 -7.51 0.06
N ALA A 69 -18.38 -7.71 0.51
CA ALA A 69 -19.46 -6.72 0.45
C ALA A 69 -19.15 -5.43 1.22
N HIS A 70 -18.22 -5.45 2.18
CA HIS A 70 -17.88 -4.31 3.01
C HIS A 70 -16.50 -3.72 2.67
N MET A 71 -15.95 -4.01 1.49
CA MET A 71 -14.60 -3.63 1.10
C MET A 71 -14.57 -2.87 -0.22
N LEU A 72 -13.83 -1.75 -0.22
CA LEU A 72 -13.41 -1.06 -1.43
C LEU A 72 -11.92 -0.71 -1.33
N PRO A 73 -11.04 -1.22 -2.22
CA PRO A 73 -11.34 -2.08 -3.37
C PRO A 73 -11.90 -3.46 -2.97
N ARG A 74 -12.63 -4.10 -3.88
CA ARG A 74 -13.07 -5.49 -3.71
C ARG A 74 -11.86 -6.44 -3.62
N PRO A 75 -11.95 -7.54 -2.86
CA PRO A 75 -10.97 -8.62 -2.89
C PRO A 75 -10.76 -9.14 -4.31
N ARG A 76 -9.54 -9.53 -4.63
CA ARG A 76 -9.20 -10.03 -5.97
C ARG A 76 -9.98 -11.32 -6.26
N ASN A 77 -10.67 -11.35 -7.39
CA ASN A 77 -11.11 -12.56 -8.07
C ASN A 77 -9.91 -13.21 -8.78
N PHE A 78 -9.55 -14.42 -8.37
CA PHE A 78 -8.42 -15.18 -8.90
C PHE A 78 -8.76 -16.02 -10.14
N THR A 79 -10.05 -16.25 -10.43
CA THR A 79 -10.48 -17.22 -11.47
C THR A 79 -10.10 -16.76 -12.89
N GLY A 80 -10.10 -15.44 -13.12
CA GLY A 80 -9.63 -14.83 -14.36
C GLY A 80 -8.11 -14.64 -14.46
N ALA A 81 -7.34 -14.96 -13.41
CA ALA A 81 -5.89 -14.75 -13.34
C ALA A 81 -5.39 -13.33 -13.68
N VAL A 82 -6.20 -12.30 -13.41
CA VAL A 82 -5.85 -10.89 -13.66
C VAL A 82 -5.24 -10.26 -12.41
N TYR A 83 -3.94 -9.98 -12.43
CA TYR A 83 -3.20 -9.46 -11.26
C TYR A 83 -2.72 -8.02 -11.47
N LYS A 84 -2.89 -7.15 -10.47
CA LYS A 84 -2.49 -5.73 -10.58
C LYS A 84 -0.98 -5.54 -10.44
N ILE A 85 -0.35 -6.29 -9.54
CA ILE A 85 1.06 -6.08 -9.15
C ILE A 85 1.89 -7.23 -9.71
N ARG A 86 2.67 -6.93 -10.74
CA ARG A 86 3.45 -7.91 -11.50
C ARG A 86 4.81 -7.35 -11.90
N THR A 87 5.67 -8.23 -12.40
CA THR A 87 6.90 -7.91 -13.12
C THR A 87 6.87 -8.34 -14.59
N THR A 88 5.76 -8.93 -15.04
CA THR A 88 5.53 -9.37 -16.42
C THR A 88 4.80 -8.29 -17.25
N ALA A 89 4.77 -8.45 -18.58
CA ALA A 89 4.08 -7.51 -19.47
C ALA A 89 2.57 -7.39 -19.17
N SER A 90 1.91 -6.29 -19.54
CA SER A 90 0.45 -6.15 -19.34
C SER A 90 -0.30 -7.27 -20.05
N GLY A 91 -1.33 -7.81 -19.39
CA GLY A 91 -2.10 -8.97 -19.85
C GLY A 91 -1.44 -10.33 -19.59
N GLN A 92 -0.18 -10.37 -19.13
CA GLN A 92 0.51 -11.62 -18.79
C GLN A 92 0.32 -12.02 -17.33
N LEU A 93 0.41 -13.34 -17.07
CA LEU A 93 0.35 -13.90 -15.71
C LEU A 93 1.46 -13.33 -14.81
N PRO A 94 1.21 -13.24 -13.49
CA PRO A 94 2.27 -12.96 -12.51
C PRO A 94 3.29 -14.10 -12.45
N THR A 95 4.52 -13.78 -12.05
CA THR A 95 5.48 -14.80 -11.62
C THR A 95 5.14 -15.31 -10.22
N ASP A 96 5.66 -16.48 -9.82
CA ASP A 96 5.56 -16.95 -8.43
C ASP A 96 6.15 -15.94 -7.44
N ALA A 97 7.22 -15.23 -7.83
CA ALA A 97 7.81 -14.17 -7.00
C ALA A 97 6.86 -12.98 -6.81
N ASP A 98 6.06 -12.62 -7.83
CA ASP A 98 5.04 -11.57 -7.70
C ASP A 98 3.93 -11.97 -6.74
N LEU A 99 3.44 -13.21 -6.85
CA LEU A 99 2.41 -13.75 -5.96
C LEU A 99 2.92 -13.84 -4.51
N MET A 100 4.14 -14.37 -4.31
CA MET A 100 4.77 -14.41 -2.99
C MET A 100 4.92 -13.03 -2.40
N ARG A 101 5.42 -12.03 -3.15
CA ARG A 101 5.57 -10.66 -2.64
C ARG A 101 4.23 -10.08 -2.17
N ALA A 102 3.16 -10.29 -2.94
CA ALA A 102 1.82 -9.83 -2.57
C ALA A 102 1.27 -10.52 -1.30
N ILE A 103 1.58 -11.81 -1.08
CA ILE A 103 1.21 -12.53 0.15
C ILE A 103 2.06 -12.03 1.32
N ASP A 104 3.36 -11.86 1.11
CA ASP A 104 4.34 -11.53 2.13
C ASP A 104 4.11 -10.15 2.72
N GLU A 105 3.95 -9.16 1.85
CA GLU A 105 3.90 -7.73 2.17
C GLU A 105 2.46 -7.21 2.25
N GLY A 106 1.49 -8.00 1.79
CA GLY A 106 0.11 -7.55 1.62
C GLY A 106 0.00 -6.55 0.48
N LEU A 107 -1.11 -5.80 0.48
CA LEU A 107 -1.32 -4.72 -0.50
C LEU A 107 -1.71 -3.44 0.24
N PRO A 108 -0.75 -2.54 0.53
CA PRO A 108 -1.02 -1.25 1.17
C PRO A 108 -2.15 -0.48 0.49
N GLY A 109 -2.91 0.29 1.27
CA GLY A 109 -4.09 0.99 0.77
C GLY A 109 -5.27 0.08 0.40
N SER A 110 -5.25 -1.19 0.82
CA SER A 110 -6.39 -2.12 0.75
C SER A 110 -6.56 -2.88 2.08
N ALA A 111 -7.54 -3.77 2.14
CA ALA A 111 -7.77 -4.64 3.29
C ALA A 111 -6.85 -5.87 3.34
N MET A 112 -5.98 -6.09 2.35
CA MET A 112 -5.09 -7.27 2.28
C MET A 112 -3.84 -7.07 3.17
N PRO A 113 -3.73 -7.78 4.31
CA PRO A 113 -2.62 -7.60 5.24
C PRO A 113 -1.36 -8.35 4.77
N ALA A 114 -0.24 -8.05 5.41
CA ALA A 114 1.01 -8.79 5.27
C ALA A 114 0.96 -10.12 6.04
N TRP A 115 1.31 -11.24 5.40
CA TRP A 115 1.26 -12.57 6.01
C TRP A 115 2.61 -13.11 6.48
N LYS A 116 3.73 -12.48 6.09
CA LYS A 116 5.09 -12.94 6.44
C LYS A 116 5.35 -13.07 7.95
N GLY A 117 4.70 -12.25 8.76
CA GLY A 117 4.79 -12.31 10.23
C GLY A 117 3.80 -13.26 10.91
N ARG A 118 2.90 -13.90 10.15
CA ARG A 118 1.81 -14.75 10.68
C ARG A 118 1.83 -16.18 10.17
N LEU A 119 2.29 -16.39 8.95
CA LEU A 119 2.41 -17.68 8.30
C LEU A 119 3.88 -18.01 8.06
N SER A 120 4.23 -19.29 8.21
CA SER A 120 5.56 -19.78 7.86
C SER A 120 5.84 -19.65 6.35
N ASP A 121 7.12 -19.70 5.98
CA ASP A 121 7.55 -19.77 4.58
C ASP A 121 6.88 -20.90 3.79
N ALA A 122 6.73 -22.07 4.42
CA ALA A 122 6.10 -23.24 3.80
C ALA A 122 4.60 -23.00 3.57
N GLU A 123 3.86 -22.54 4.58
CA GLU A 123 2.43 -22.24 4.46
C GLU A 123 2.14 -21.19 3.37
N ARG A 124 3.01 -20.17 3.23
CA ARG A 124 2.89 -19.14 2.20
C ARG A 124 3.11 -19.69 0.79
N ARG A 125 4.09 -20.59 0.60
CA ARG A 125 4.31 -21.27 -0.68
C ARG A 125 3.16 -22.21 -1.03
N ASP A 126 2.64 -22.94 -0.05
CA ASP A 126 1.52 -23.87 -0.24
C ASP A 126 0.24 -23.13 -0.60
N VAL A 127 -0.10 -22.04 0.09
CA VAL A 127 -1.28 -21.23 -0.25
C VAL A 127 -1.12 -20.56 -1.61
N MET A 128 0.07 -20.08 -1.98
CA MET A 128 0.33 -19.54 -3.32
C MET A 128 0.04 -20.61 -4.40
N ALA A 129 0.50 -21.85 -4.18
CA ALA A 129 0.23 -22.93 -5.12
C ALA A 129 -1.26 -23.26 -5.22
N TYR A 130 -1.97 -23.25 -4.10
CA TYR A 130 -3.42 -23.40 -4.09
C TYR A 130 -4.13 -22.26 -4.82
N LEU A 131 -3.70 -21.00 -4.67
CA LEU A 131 -4.26 -19.86 -5.39
C LEU A 131 -4.22 -20.06 -6.93
N LYS A 132 -3.12 -20.62 -7.44
CA LYS A 132 -2.97 -20.89 -8.88
C LYS A 132 -3.99 -21.92 -9.40
N THR A 133 -4.55 -22.76 -8.53
CA THR A 133 -5.57 -23.76 -8.92
C THR A 133 -6.93 -23.14 -9.26
N PHE A 134 -7.19 -21.89 -8.87
CA PHE A 134 -8.46 -21.22 -9.18
C PHE A 134 -8.62 -20.83 -10.64
N SER A 135 -7.55 -20.88 -11.45
CA SER A 135 -7.60 -20.49 -12.85
C SER A 135 -6.83 -21.47 -13.74
N SER A 136 -7.49 -21.91 -14.82
CA SER A 136 -6.88 -22.78 -15.82
C SER A 136 -5.72 -22.13 -16.56
N PHE A 137 -5.62 -20.79 -16.57
CA PHE A 137 -4.49 -20.09 -17.20
C PHE A 137 -3.14 -20.48 -16.58
N PHE A 138 -3.08 -20.79 -15.28
CA PHE A 138 -1.83 -21.24 -14.64
C PHE A 138 -1.45 -22.70 -14.97
N ALA A 139 -2.38 -23.49 -15.49
CA ALA A 139 -2.12 -24.86 -15.93
C ALA A 139 -1.60 -24.94 -17.37
N ASP A 140 -1.73 -23.84 -18.12
CA ASP A 140 -1.28 -23.76 -19.52
C ASP A 140 0.24 -23.57 -19.58
N THR A 141 0.95 -24.67 -19.80
CA THR A 141 2.42 -24.67 -19.91
C THR A 141 2.94 -24.10 -21.23
N SER A 142 2.06 -23.75 -22.17
CA SER A 142 2.46 -23.08 -23.41
C SER A 142 2.74 -21.58 -23.20
N GLN A 143 2.23 -21.00 -22.11
CA GLN A 143 2.46 -19.60 -21.78
C GLN A 143 3.89 -19.38 -21.26
N HIS A 144 4.62 -18.51 -21.93
CA HIS A 144 5.95 -18.09 -21.47
C HIS A 144 5.82 -16.94 -20.47
N VAL A 145 5.71 -17.28 -19.19
CA VAL A 145 5.69 -16.29 -18.10
C VAL A 145 7.12 -15.83 -17.82
N ALA A 146 7.50 -14.69 -18.40
CA ALA A 146 8.81 -14.07 -18.21
C ALA A 146 8.67 -12.67 -17.63
N ALA A 147 9.48 -12.38 -16.60
CA ALA A 147 9.63 -11.03 -16.08
C ALA A 147 10.24 -10.11 -17.14
N LEU A 148 9.75 -8.88 -17.21
CA LEU A 148 10.35 -7.84 -18.02
C LEU A 148 11.78 -7.56 -17.54
N LYS A 149 12.66 -7.24 -18.50
CA LYS A 149 13.98 -6.70 -18.17
C LYS A 149 13.83 -5.20 -17.89
N PHE A 150 13.98 -4.82 -16.63
CA PHE A 150 13.94 -3.42 -16.22
C PHE A 150 15.34 -2.80 -16.34
N SER A 151 15.39 -1.56 -16.85
CA SER A 151 16.63 -0.77 -16.83
C SER A 151 16.94 -0.29 -15.41
N SER A 152 18.12 0.31 -15.20
CA SER A 152 18.48 0.92 -13.92
C SER A 152 18.10 2.41 -13.88
N ALA A 153 17.76 2.92 -12.70
CA ALA A 153 17.46 4.32 -12.52
C ALA A 153 18.66 5.21 -12.94
N PRO A 154 18.42 6.29 -13.71
CA PRO A 154 19.46 7.26 -14.04
C PRO A 154 19.88 8.06 -12.80
N ALA A 155 21.10 8.59 -12.81
CA ALA A 155 21.59 9.48 -11.76
C ALA A 155 20.78 10.79 -11.71
N GLY A 156 20.92 11.53 -10.61
CA GLY A 156 20.30 12.85 -10.44
C GLY A 156 18.78 12.80 -10.24
N GLY A 157 18.26 11.74 -9.61
CA GLY A 157 16.82 11.52 -9.54
C GLY A 157 16.02 12.56 -8.75
N THR A 158 16.70 13.34 -7.90
CA THR A 158 16.12 14.46 -7.14
C THR A 158 16.45 15.82 -7.75
N ASP A 159 17.16 15.85 -8.87
CA ASP A 159 17.62 17.10 -9.47
C ASP A 159 16.42 17.88 -10.03
N PRO A 160 16.35 19.22 -9.85
CA PRO A 160 15.22 20.02 -10.32
C PRO A 160 14.94 19.88 -11.83
N SER A 161 15.98 19.67 -12.65
CA SER A 161 15.84 19.43 -14.09
C SER A 161 15.17 18.09 -14.39
N ALA A 162 15.56 17.02 -13.69
CA ALA A 162 14.96 15.69 -13.80
C ALA A 162 13.48 15.70 -13.39
N LEU A 163 13.16 16.37 -12.29
CA LEU A 163 11.77 16.52 -11.83
C LEU A 163 10.93 17.36 -12.79
N LYS A 164 11.51 18.42 -13.37
CA LYS A 164 10.85 19.25 -14.39
C LYS A 164 10.54 18.44 -15.65
N GLU A 165 11.45 17.57 -16.09
CA GLU A 165 11.20 16.66 -17.21
C GLU A 165 10.10 15.65 -16.88
N GLY A 166 10.17 15.00 -15.71
CA GLY A 166 9.13 14.08 -15.26
C GLY A 166 7.74 14.73 -15.17
N ARG A 167 7.69 15.97 -14.67
CA ARG A 167 6.46 16.77 -14.61
C ARG A 167 5.86 17.03 -15.99
N ARG A 168 6.69 17.36 -16.99
CA ARG A 168 6.24 17.55 -18.37
C ARG A 168 5.57 16.29 -18.93
N PHE A 169 6.12 15.11 -18.64
CA PHE A 169 5.47 13.86 -19.05
C PHE A 169 4.14 13.63 -18.32
N TYR A 170 4.11 13.92 -17.01
CA TYR A 170 2.91 13.79 -16.19
C TYR A 170 1.76 14.68 -16.68
N GLU A 171 2.04 15.93 -17.02
CA GLU A 171 1.01 16.95 -17.36
C GLU A 171 0.71 17.00 -18.86
N ASP A 172 1.74 16.98 -19.71
CA ASP A 172 1.61 17.42 -21.10
C ASP A 172 1.68 16.28 -22.13
N SER A 173 2.37 15.18 -21.80
CA SER A 173 2.67 14.12 -22.79
C SER A 173 1.84 12.85 -22.56
N ILE A 174 1.78 12.38 -21.31
CA ILE A 174 1.04 11.17 -20.92
C ILE A 174 -0.31 11.56 -20.29
N HIS A 175 -0.44 12.78 -19.78
CA HIS A 175 -1.66 13.30 -19.16
C HIS A 175 -2.15 12.47 -17.96
N CYS A 176 -1.22 12.04 -17.11
CA CYS A 176 -1.50 11.35 -15.84
C CYS A 176 -2.46 12.16 -14.95
N ASN A 177 -2.38 13.49 -15.03
CA ASN A 177 -3.25 14.44 -14.33
C ASN A 177 -4.74 14.29 -14.66
N LYS A 178 -5.13 13.69 -15.79
CA LYS A 178 -6.56 13.47 -16.10
C LYS A 178 -7.24 12.54 -15.11
N CYS A 179 -6.49 11.58 -14.55
CA CYS A 179 -6.99 10.68 -13.52
C CYS A 179 -6.47 11.05 -12.13
N HIS A 180 -5.19 11.40 -12.02
CA HIS A 180 -4.55 11.65 -10.72
C HIS A 180 -4.62 13.12 -10.27
N GLY A 181 -5.06 14.04 -11.11
CA GLY A 181 -5.12 15.48 -10.83
C GLY A 181 -3.77 16.18 -11.02
N ASP A 182 -3.78 17.50 -11.17
CA ASP A 182 -2.55 18.27 -11.42
C ASP A 182 -1.55 18.20 -10.25
N GLN A 183 -2.06 18.03 -9.03
CA GLN A 183 -1.26 17.86 -7.82
C GLN A 183 -1.11 16.39 -7.40
N GLY A 184 -1.68 15.44 -8.16
CA GLY A 184 -1.58 14.02 -7.82
C GLY A 184 -2.51 13.53 -6.70
N ARG A 185 -3.55 14.28 -6.32
CA ARG A 185 -4.46 13.94 -5.20
C ARG A 185 -5.56 12.92 -5.55
N GLY A 186 -5.53 12.39 -6.76
CA GLY A 186 -6.58 11.51 -7.27
C GLY A 186 -7.89 12.25 -7.60
N ASP A 187 -7.79 13.55 -7.90
CA ASP A 187 -8.89 14.47 -8.15
C ASP A 187 -8.94 14.96 -9.61
N GLY A 188 -8.36 14.20 -10.54
CA GLY A 188 -8.40 14.52 -11.96
C GLY A 188 -9.83 14.52 -12.52
N PRO A 189 -10.10 15.23 -13.63
CA PRO A 189 -11.44 15.34 -14.21
C PRO A 189 -12.08 13.98 -14.58
N SER A 190 -11.27 12.96 -14.87
CA SER A 190 -11.75 11.60 -15.16
C SER A 190 -11.90 10.74 -13.90
N ALA A 191 -11.34 11.14 -12.75
CA ALA A 191 -11.38 10.38 -11.49
C ALA A 191 -12.80 9.93 -11.07
N PRO A 192 -13.85 10.77 -11.11
CA PRO A 192 -15.20 10.36 -10.72
C PRO A 192 -15.87 9.39 -11.72
N THR A 193 -15.22 9.09 -12.85
CA THR A 193 -15.74 8.14 -13.86
C THR A 193 -15.08 6.76 -13.79
N LEU A 194 -14.00 6.62 -13.01
CA LEU A 194 -13.18 5.42 -13.01
C LEU A 194 -13.91 4.20 -12.44
N LYS A 195 -13.73 3.07 -13.11
CA LYS A 195 -14.19 1.74 -12.71
C LYS A 195 -13.14 0.70 -13.09
N ASP A 196 -13.11 -0.41 -12.38
CA ASP A 196 -12.34 -1.58 -12.79
C ASP A 196 -13.10 -2.38 -13.87
N ASP A 197 -12.45 -3.41 -14.41
CA ASP A 197 -13.02 -4.24 -15.49
C ASP A 197 -14.27 -5.02 -15.06
N ALA A 198 -14.46 -5.21 -13.75
CA ALA A 198 -15.67 -5.80 -13.18
C ALA A 198 -16.78 -4.75 -12.94
N GLY A 199 -16.53 -3.50 -13.28
CA GLY A 199 -17.47 -2.39 -13.15
C GLY A 199 -17.53 -1.74 -11.78
N PHE A 200 -16.70 -2.18 -10.82
CA PHE A 200 -16.66 -1.58 -9.49
C PHE A 200 -15.93 -0.24 -9.51
N PRO A 201 -16.36 0.74 -8.71
CA PRO A 201 -15.67 2.02 -8.60
C PRO A 201 -14.22 1.82 -8.14
N ILE A 202 -13.29 2.55 -8.77
CA ILE A 202 -11.88 2.52 -8.37
C ILE A 202 -11.34 3.94 -8.26
N TYR A 203 -10.83 4.28 -7.08
CA TYR A 203 -10.15 5.56 -6.90
C TYR A 203 -8.80 5.54 -7.60
N ALA A 204 -8.47 6.63 -8.30
CA ALA A 204 -7.08 6.94 -8.62
C ALA A 204 -6.28 7.04 -7.32
N ALA A 205 -5.05 6.52 -7.32
CA ALA A 205 -4.20 6.61 -6.14
C ALA A 205 -3.88 8.08 -5.85
N ASP A 206 -3.94 8.44 -4.57
CA ASP A 206 -3.39 9.69 -4.08
C ASP A 206 -1.86 9.56 -4.04
N LEU A 207 -1.20 10.29 -4.91
CA LEU A 207 0.25 10.24 -5.14
C LEU A 207 1.04 10.93 -4.02
N HIS A 208 0.38 11.69 -3.13
CA HIS A 208 0.99 12.17 -1.90
C HIS A 208 1.19 11.04 -0.87
N GLU A 209 0.45 9.94 -1.01
CA GLU A 209 0.43 8.81 -0.07
C GLU A 209 1.14 7.57 -0.62
N ASN A 210 2.37 7.73 -1.13
CA ASN A 210 3.13 6.64 -1.75
C ASN A 210 3.30 5.39 -0.85
N TRP A 211 3.28 5.54 0.49
CA TRP A 211 3.31 4.43 1.44
C TRP A 211 2.06 3.54 1.39
N ARG A 212 1.01 3.96 0.67
CA ARG A 212 -0.20 3.18 0.38
C ARG A 212 -0.20 2.57 -1.01
N PHE A 213 0.88 2.71 -1.79
CA PHE A 213 0.94 2.08 -3.11
C PHE A 213 1.03 0.56 -2.95
N ARG A 214 0.06 -0.13 -3.57
CA ARG A 214 -0.09 -1.59 -3.46
C ARG A 214 1.13 -2.39 -3.92
N GLY A 215 1.94 -1.83 -4.81
CA GLY A 215 3.12 -2.48 -5.36
C GLY A 215 4.44 -1.92 -4.84
N GLY A 216 4.42 -1.12 -3.77
CA GLY A 216 5.58 -0.40 -3.26
C GLY A 216 5.61 1.07 -3.71
N GLY A 217 6.25 1.90 -2.89
CA GLY A 217 6.29 3.36 -3.03
C GLY A 217 7.68 3.92 -3.36
N THR A 218 8.64 3.08 -3.71
CA THR A 218 9.98 3.50 -4.18
C THR A 218 9.92 3.98 -5.64
N VAL A 219 10.96 4.66 -6.11
CA VAL A 219 11.03 5.09 -7.52
C VAL A 219 11.01 3.87 -8.44
N GLU A 220 11.73 2.81 -8.05
CA GLU A 220 11.82 1.53 -8.75
C GLU A 220 10.45 0.84 -8.83
N ASP A 221 9.72 0.79 -7.73
CA ASP A 221 8.37 0.21 -7.70
C ASP A 221 7.41 0.98 -8.62
N ILE A 222 7.46 2.31 -8.57
CA ILE A 222 6.64 3.19 -9.43
C ILE A 222 6.99 2.94 -10.90
N TYR A 223 8.27 2.94 -11.25
CA TYR A 223 8.73 2.63 -12.61
C TYR A 223 8.26 1.25 -13.08
N HIS A 224 8.33 0.22 -12.23
CA HIS A 224 7.79 -1.11 -12.55
C HIS A 224 6.29 -1.07 -12.83
N ARG A 225 5.49 -0.31 -12.05
CA ARG A 225 4.05 -0.17 -12.31
C ARG A 225 3.78 0.56 -13.62
N LEU A 226 4.56 1.57 -13.96
CA LEU A 226 4.45 2.27 -15.24
C LEU A 226 4.81 1.34 -16.42
N ARG A 227 5.79 0.44 -16.27
CA ARG A 227 6.17 -0.55 -17.29
C ARG A 227 5.17 -1.69 -17.43
N THR A 228 4.59 -2.16 -16.32
CA THR A 228 3.73 -3.36 -16.31
C THR A 228 2.24 -3.06 -16.47
N GLY A 229 1.81 -1.84 -16.12
CA GLY A 229 0.39 -1.52 -15.99
C GLY A 229 -0.26 -2.25 -14.81
N LEU A 230 -1.50 -1.88 -14.50
CA LEU A 230 -2.28 -2.53 -13.45
C LEU A 230 -3.49 -3.22 -14.09
N ASP A 231 -3.31 -4.46 -14.52
CA ASP A 231 -4.36 -5.20 -15.21
C ASP A 231 -5.66 -5.29 -14.38
N GLY A 232 -6.78 -5.20 -15.09
CA GLY A 232 -8.10 -5.08 -14.47
C GLY A 232 -8.41 -3.65 -14.01
N THR A 233 -7.63 -2.63 -14.40
CA THR A 233 -7.89 -1.24 -14.05
C THR A 233 -7.61 -0.30 -15.22
N PRO A 234 -8.09 0.95 -15.18
CA PRO A 234 -7.81 1.95 -16.20
C PRO A 234 -6.35 2.44 -16.26
N MET A 235 -5.44 1.96 -15.38
CA MET A 235 -4.04 2.38 -15.36
C MET A 235 -3.20 1.51 -16.31
N PRO A 236 -2.83 2.02 -17.50
CA PRO A 236 -2.23 1.21 -18.56
C PRO A 236 -0.75 0.94 -18.30
N SER A 237 -0.16 0.10 -19.15
CA SER A 237 1.29 0.01 -19.33
C SER A 237 1.77 1.10 -20.29
N PHE A 238 2.96 1.62 -20.02
CA PHE A 238 3.68 2.54 -20.91
C PHE A 238 4.84 1.86 -21.64
N SER A 239 4.94 0.53 -21.60
CA SER A 239 5.97 -0.22 -22.34
C SER A 239 5.82 -0.03 -23.84
N ASP A 240 4.59 -0.03 -24.37
CA ASP A 240 4.32 0.19 -25.79
C ASP A 240 4.81 1.56 -26.28
N LEU A 241 4.73 2.60 -25.43
CA LEU A 241 5.26 3.93 -25.76
C LEU A 241 6.79 3.93 -25.89
N ILE A 242 7.47 3.06 -25.14
CA ILE A 242 8.91 2.87 -25.23
C ILE A 242 9.27 2.09 -26.50
N GLU A 243 8.54 1.02 -26.78
CA GLU A 243 8.75 0.20 -27.97
C GLU A 243 8.53 0.99 -29.27
N GLN A 244 7.53 1.88 -29.26
CA GLN A 244 7.23 2.79 -30.36
C GLN A 244 8.13 4.04 -30.39
N LYS A 245 9.10 4.15 -29.48
CA LYS A 245 10.05 5.28 -29.37
C LYS A 245 9.40 6.65 -29.15
N PHE A 246 8.18 6.69 -28.62
CA PHE A 246 7.54 7.92 -28.17
C PHE A 246 8.16 8.44 -26.86
N LEU A 247 8.68 7.51 -26.06
CA LEU A 247 9.26 7.74 -24.74
C LEU A 247 10.53 6.87 -24.61
N THR A 248 11.56 7.34 -23.92
CA THR A 248 12.71 6.50 -23.55
C THR A 248 12.55 5.92 -22.14
N ASP A 249 13.26 4.83 -21.84
CA ASP A 249 13.32 4.29 -20.47
C ASP A 249 13.76 5.34 -19.45
N GLU A 250 14.76 6.16 -19.78
CA GLU A 250 15.23 7.25 -18.92
C GLU A 250 14.11 8.28 -18.64
N GLN A 251 13.34 8.66 -19.65
CA GLN A 251 12.22 9.59 -19.49
C GLN A 251 11.12 8.99 -18.60
N LEU A 252 10.87 7.68 -18.68
CA LEU A 252 9.92 7.01 -17.79
C LEU A 252 10.43 7.00 -16.33
N TRP A 253 11.74 6.85 -16.13
CA TRP A 253 12.35 7.03 -14.83
C TRP A 253 12.19 8.45 -14.31
N ARG A 254 12.34 9.48 -15.15
CA ARG A 254 12.09 10.89 -14.75
C ARG A 254 10.65 11.09 -14.30
N LEU A 255 9.69 10.48 -15.00
CA LEU A 255 8.28 10.48 -14.56
C LEU A 255 8.11 9.78 -13.21
N ALA A 256 8.71 8.61 -13.00
CA ALA A 256 8.63 7.90 -11.73
C ALA A 256 9.25 8.71 -10.56
N GLN A 257 10.35 9.41 -10.82
CA GLN A 257 11.01 10.32 -9.86
C GLN A 257 10.09 11.49 -9.50
N TYR A 258 9.43 12.09 -10.49
CA TYR A 258 8.42 13.13 -10.25
C TYR A 258 7.24 12.62 -9.43
N VAL A 259 6.66 11.46 -9.78
CA VAL A 259 5.57 10.87 -8.99
C VAL A 259 6.02 10.60 -7.55
N ARG A 260 7.24 10.11 -7.35
CA ARG A 260 7.79 9.91 -6.00
C ARG A 260 7.94 11.23 -5.24
N SER A 261 8.33 12.31 -5.90
CA SER A 261 8.57 13.62 -5.25
C SER A 261 7.29 14.30 -4.76
N LEU A 262 6.11 13.91 -5.26
CA LEU A 262 4.81 14.38 -4.77
C LEU A 262 4.52 13.93 -3.33
N SER A 263 5.19 12.89 -2.85
CA SER A 263 5.02 12.37 -1.49
C SER A 263 6.16 12.79 -0.56
N PRO A 264 5.92 12.87 0.77
CA PRO A 264 6.95 13.12 1.76
C PRO A 264 8.20 12.24 1.59
N ALA A 265 9.37 12.79 1.93
CA ALA A 265 10.63 12.05 1.83
C ALA A 265 10.64 10.78 2.69
N ARG A 266 10.00 10.81 3.85
CA ARG A 266 9.85 9.68 4.77
C ARG A 266 8.40 9.29 4.92
N THR A 267 8.14 7.98 4.92
CA THR A 267 6.83 7.43 5.30
C THR A 267 6.44 7.96 6.68
N PRO A 268 5.22 8.48 6.85
CA PRO A 268 4.79 8.94 8.16
C PRO A 268 4.64 7.78 9.14
N GLU A 269 5.02 8.02 10.38
CA GLU A 269 4.72 7.12 11.49
C GLU A 269 3.31 7.38 12.00
N VAL A 270 2.57 6.30 12.26
CA VAL A 270 1.28 6.37 12.95
C VAL A 270 1.55 6.47 14.45
N ARG A 271 1.16 7.58 15.06
CA ARG A 271 1.37 7.86 16.49
C ARG A 271 0.06 8.28 17.14
N ASP A 272 -0.17 7.84 18.37
CA ASP A 272 -1.36 8.22 19.14
C ASP A 272 -1.21 9.59 19.85
N VAL A 273 0.00 10.13 19.87
CA VAL A 273 0.36 11.36 20.60
C VAL A 273 1.11 12.30 19.67
N ILE A 274 0.67 13.56 19.64
CA ILE A 274 1.38 14.65 18.98
C ILE A 274 2.14 15.48 20.01
N HIS A 275 3.33 15.94 19.64
CA HIS A 275 4.05 16.93 20.41
C HIS A 275 3.72 18.33 19.89
N ALA A 276 3.16 19.18 20.75
CA ALA A 276 2.93 20.58 20.46
C ALA A 276 4.07 21.40 21.10
N PRO A 277 5.06 21.92 20.35
CA PRO A 277 6.09 22.76 20.93
C PRO A 277 5.52 24.11 21.39
N ARG A 278 6.24 24.77 22.30
CA ARG A 278 5.92 26.15 22.68
C ARG A 278 6.34 27.12 21.56
N ALA A 279 5.43 27.97 21.10
CA ALA A 279 5.71 29.00 20.11
C ALA A 279 6.73 30.02 20.64
N ALA A 280 7.69 30.38 19.78
CA ALA A 280 8.65 31.45 20.06
C ALA A 280 8.03 32.85 19.94
N GLY A 281 6.92 32.98 19.21
CA GLY A 281 6.18 34.22 18.97
C GLY A 281 4.66 34.01 19.07
N PRO A 282 3.85 34.87 18.43
CA PRO A 282 2.41 34.68 18.36
C PRO A 282 2.03 33.32 17.76
N LEU A 283 0.89 32.79 18.18
CA LEU A 283 0.35 31.57 17.59
C LEU A 283 -0.04 31.80 16.12
N PRO A 284 0.12 30.79 15.24
CA PRO A 284 -0.31 30.88 13.86
C PRO A 284 -1.81 31.18 13.79
N ALA A 285 -2.18 32.19 12.99
CA ALA A 285 -3.57 32.62 12.87
C ALA A 285 -4.29 32.03 11.65
N ALA A 286 -3.53 31.49 10.69
CA ALA A 286 -4.05 30.95 9.43
C ALA A 286 -3.43 29.59 9.07
N PRO A 287 -4.10 28.76 8.24
CA PRO A 287 -3.58 27.46 7.82
C PRO A 287 -2.33 27.51 6.92
N ASP A 288 -2.05 28.63 6.29
CA ASP A 288 -0.93 28.90 5.40
C ASP A 288 0.20 29.70 6.07
N ASP A 289 0.07 29.99 7.36
CA ASP A 289 1.09 30.70 8.12
C ASP A 289 2.44 29.96 8.09
N SER A 290 3.50 30.68 7.73
CA SER A 290 4.86 30.16 7.65
C SER A 290 5.37 29.55 8.96
N ALA A 291 4.79 29.92 10.11
CA ALA A 291 5.12 29.33 11.40
C ALA A 291 4.89 27.80 11.42
N TRP A 292 3.96 27.28 10.61
CA TRP A 292 3.72 25.83 10.48
C TRP A 292 4.88 25.07 9.84
N ALA A 293 5.77 25.74 9.09
CA ALA A 293 6.92 25.09 8.44
C ALA A 293 7.91 24.49 9.44
N ARG A 294 7.91 24.98 10.69
CA ARG A 294 8.81 24.54 11.77
C ARG A 294 8.17 23.57 12.75
N VAL A 295 6.92 23.17 12.51
CA VAL A 295 6.14 22.29 13.40
C VAL A 295 6.04 20.91 12.78
N ASP A 296 6.35 19.86 13.54
CA ASP A 296 6.24 18.49 13.05
C ASP A 296 4.79 18.15 12.64
N ARG A 297 4.67 17.43 11.52
CA ARG A 297 3.40 16.91 10.99
C ARG A 297 3.20 15.47 11.43
N TYR A 298 2.03 15.17 11.98
CA TYR A 298 1.65 13.84 12.44
C TYR A 298 0.52 13.31 11.55
N TRP A 299 0.67 12.08 11.05
CA TRP A 299 -0.33 11.44 10.20
C TRP A 299 -1.22 10.52 11.04
N PHE A 300 -2.52 10.69 10.89
CA PHE A 300 -3.54 9.84 11.50
C PHE A 300 -4.32 9.15 10.40
N PRO A 301 -4.16 7.83 10.20
CA PRO A 301 -4.94 7.10 9.22
C PRO A 301 -6.41 7.10 9.63
N LEU A 302 -7.29 7.36 8.67
CA LEU A 302 -8.72 7.20 8.86
C LEU A 302 -9.13 5.80 8.43
N VAL A 303 -9.97 5.17 9.25
CA VAL A 303 -10.62 3.89 8.96
C VAL A 303 -12.11 4.11 8.83
N GLY A 304 -12.79 3.22 8.10
CA GLY A 304 -14.25 3.29 7.95
C GLY A 304 -14.97 3.29 9.31
N GLN A 305 -16.10 3.99 9.38
CA GLN A 305 -16.98 3.97 10.56
C GLN A 305 -17.73 2.64 10.61
N VAL A 306 -17.36 1.79 11.57
CA VAL A 306 -17.96 0.45 11.78
C VAL A 306 -18.75 0.31 13.09
N ILE A 307 -18.60 1.27 14.00
CA ILE A 307 -19.11 1.23 15.38
C ILE A 307 -20.55 1.76 15.46
N ARG A 308 -20.88 2.81 14.69
CA ARG A 308 -22.20 3.46 14.69
C ARG A 308 -22.89 3.29 13.34
N LYS A 309 -24.20 3.03 13.40
CA LYS A 309 -25.08 3.06 12.23
C LYS A 309 -25.39 4.53 11.89
N LEU A 310 -25.44 4.94 10.62
CA LEU A 310 -25.14 4.17 9.41
C LEU A 310 -23.64 3.90 9.25
N ARG A 311 -23.26 2.65 8.94
CA ARG A 311 -21.86 2.26 8.76
C ARG A 311 -21.34 2.73 7.40
N TRP A 312 -20.07 3.12 7.35
CA TRP A 312 -19.38 3.51 6.13
C TRP A 312 -17.97 2.94 6.09
N PHE A 313 -17.77 1.88 5.30
CA PHE A 313 -16.53 1.10 5.31
C PHE A 313 -15.43 1.65 4.37
N ALA A 314 -15.79 2.52 3.42
CA ALA A 314 -14.90 2.99 2.36
C ALA A 314 -14.70 4.52 2.44
N PRO A 315 -13.94 5.04 3.44
CA PRO A 315 -13.72 6.48 3.56
C PRO A 315 -13.05 7.04 2.31
N ALA A 316 -13.55 8.18 1.82
CA ALA A 316 -12.93 8.88 0.70
C ALA A 316 -11.57 9.45 1.12
N VAL A 317 -11.46 9.98 2.34
CA VAL A 317 -10.21 10.49 2.91
C VAL A 317 -9.47 9.38 3.65
N SER A 318 -8.21 9.15 3.30
CA SER A 318 -7.36 8.07 3.82
C SER A 318 -6.74 8.34 5.18
N GLY A 319 -6.66 9.61 5.56
CA GLY A 319 -6.05 10.07 6.80
C GLY A 319 -6.04 11.59 6.89
N VAL A 320 -5.63 12.09 8.06
CA VAL A 320 -5.45 13.51 8.31
C VAL A 320 -4.05 13.79 8.84
N TRP A 321 -3.49 14.92 8.42
CA TRP A 321 -2.27 15.48 8.97
C TRP A 321 -2.60 16.50 10.04
N VAL A 322 -1.98 16.37 11.21
CA VAL A 322 -2.17 17.25 12.35
C VAL A 322 -0.85 17.90 12.75
N GLN A 323 -0.88 19.21 12.99
CA GLN A 323 0.18 19.98 13.62
C GLN A 323 -0.41 20.76 14.79
N ALA A 324 0.37 20.97 15.84
CA ALA A 324 -0.07 21.77 16.98
C ALA A 324 1.09 22.59 17.55
N VAL A 325 0.79 23.77 18.07
CA VAL A 325 1.76 24.65 18.74
C VAL A 325 1.01 25.44 19.83
N HIS A 326 1.65 25.75 20.95
CA HIS A 326 1.00 26.45 22.07
C HIS A 326 1.87 27.59 22.61
N ASP A 327 1.30 28.58 23.29
CA ASP A 327 2.06 29.65 23.99
C ASP A 327 2.07 29.46 25.53
N GLY A 328 1.34 28.45 26.01
CA GLY A 328 1.12 28.14 27.42
C GLY A 328 -0.26 28.60 27.94
N LYS A 329 -1.00 29.36 27.14
CA LYS A 329 -2.38 29.82 27.42
C LYS A 329 -3.38 29.35 26.37
N ALA A 330 -2.95 29.29 25.11
CA ALA A 330 -3.72 28.84 23.97
C ALA A 330 -2.93 27.82 23.14
N VAL A 331 -3.65 27.05 22.35
CA VAL A 331 -3.11 26.09 21.37
C VAL A 331 -3.69 26.43 20.00
N ALA A 332 -2.82 26.48 19.00
CA ALA A 332 -3.21 26.46 17.60
C ALA A 332 -3.06 25.03 17.07
N VAL A 333 -4.07 24.54 16.37
CA VAL A 333 -4.09 23.22 15.75
C VAL A 333 -4.38 23.39 14.27
N ARG A 334 -3.53 22.83 13.42
CA ARG A 334 -3.74 22.75 11.97
C ARG A 334 -4.04 21.30 11.61
N VAL A 335 -5.16 21.11 10.92
CA VAL A 335 -5.55 19.82 10.36
C VAL A 335 -5.67 19.97 8.84
N SER A 336 -5.10 19.03 8.10
CA SER A 336 -5.11 19.03 6.63
C SER A 336 -5.30 17.60 6.11
N TRP A 337 -6.01 17.46 5.00
CA TRP A 337 -6.23 16.19 4.31
C TRP A 337 -6.40 16.46 2.82
N ASP A 338 -6.16 15.45 2.01
CA ASP A 338 -6.44 15.50 0.58
C ASP A 338 -7.89 15.09 0.33
N ASP A 339 -8.73 16.08 0.00
CA ASP A 339 -10.13 15.87 -0.39
C ASP A 339 -10.24 15.80 -1.91
N ARG A 340 -10.31 14.58 -2.43
CA ARG A 340 -10.46 14.34 -3.88
C ARG A 340 -11.79 14.83 -4.46
N SER A 341 -12.81 14.94 -3.60
CA SER A 341 -14.18 15.27 -4.00
C SER A 341 -14.50 16.75 -3.87
N GLN A 342 -13.61 17.54 -3.26
CA GLN A 342 -13.84 18.95 -2.91
C GLN A 342 -15.25 19.21 -2.36
N SER A 343 -15.70 18.34 -1.44
CA SER A 343 -17.11 18.21 -1.08
C SER A 343 -17.71 19.56 -0.66
N PRO A 344 -18.87 19.98 -1.22
CA PRO A 344 -19.68 19.23 -2.18
C PRO A 344 -19.38 19.57 -3.66
N ASP A 345 -18.62 18.73 -4.37
CA ASP A 345 -18.57 18.74 -5.84
C ASP A 345 -19.59 17.76 -6.43
N THR A 346 -20.44 18.28 -7.30
CA THR A 346 -21.45 17.48 -7.99
C THR A 346 -20.89 16.44 -8.96
N ALA A 347 -19.67 16.62 -9.47
CA ALA A 347 -19.03 15.68 -10.38
C ALA A 347 -18.85 14.28 -9.75
N TRP A 348 -18.69 14.20 -8.43
CA TRP A 348 -18.45 12.97 -7.70
C TRP A 348 -19.72 12.20 -7.30
N LEU A 349 -20.91 12.78 -7.46
CA LEU A 349 -22.18 12.17 -7.02
C LEU A 349 -22.43 10.80 -7.65
N GLY A 350 -22.14 10.66 -8.95
CA GLY A 350 -22.28 9.37 -9.64
C GLY A 350 -21.30 8.33 -9.10
N PHE A 351 -20.07 8.74 -8.77
CA PHE A 351 -19.07 7.87 -8.17
C PHE A 351 -19.48 7.44 -6.76
N GLU A 352 -19.87 8.38 -5.90
CA GLU A 352 -20.30 8.11 -4.53
C GLU A 352 -21.50 7.18 -4.45
N ARG A 353 -22.46 7.36 -5.37
CA ARG A 353 -23.60 6.45 -5.50
C ARG A 353 -23.14 5.02 -5.83
N ARG A 354 -22.24 4.85 -6.80
CA ARG A 354 -21.67 3.53 -7.13
C ARG A 354 -20.90 2.92 -5.95
N VAL A 355 -20.19 3.73 -5.17
CA VAL A 355 -19.51 3.24 -3.94
C VAL A 355 -20.54 2.72 -2.94
N ARG A 356 -21.63 3.47 -2.70
CA ARG A 356 -22.73 3.06 -1.80
C ARG A 356 -23.45 1.81 -2.28
N GLU A 357 -23.63 1.65 -3.59
CA GLU A 357 -24.24 0.46 -4.20
C GLU A 357 -23.29 -0.76 -4.13
N THR A 358 -21.98 -0.53 -4.25
CA THR A 358 -20.96 -1.60 -4.24
C THR A 358 -20.66 -2.10 -2.82
N VAL A 359 -20.55 -1.19 -1.88
CA VAL A 359 -20.24 -1.48 -0.48
C VAL A 359 -21.55 -1.57 0.26
N ALA A 360 -21.94 -2.77 0.69
CA ALA A 360 -23.11 -2.99 1.53
C ALA A 360 -22.97 -2.14 2.80
N GLY A 361 -23.65 -1.00 2.84
CA GLY A 361 -23.96 -0.31 4.07
C GLY A 361 -25.10 -1.10 4.70
N ASP A 362 -24.77 -2.05 5.58
CA ASP A 362 -25.68 -3.04 6.16
C ASP A 362 -26.80 -2.47 7.04
N ASP A 363 -27.05 -1.17 7.01
CA ASP A 363 -28.10 -0.49 7.77
C ASP A 363 -28.67 0.73 7.05
N SER A 364 -28.32 0.94 5.78
CA SER A 364 -28.75 2.10 4.99
C SER A 364 -30.26 2.04 4.74
N GLY A 365 -31.05 2.51 5.70
CA GLY A 365 -32.40 3.00 5.40
C GLY A 365 -32.27 3.93 4.18
N ALA A 366 -33.16 3.74 3.21
CA ALA A 366 -33.17 4.43 1.92
C ALA A 366 -32.64 5.85 2.11
N SER A 367 -31.45 6.15 1.57
CA SER A 367 -30.84 7.46 1.78
C SER A 367 -31.79 8.47 1.13
N ALA A 368 -32.59 9.15 1.94
CA ALA A 368 -33.08 10.46 1.60
C ALA A 368 -31.87 11.22 1.08
N GLU A 369 -31.99 11.80 -0.12
CA GLU A 369 -30.94 12.60 -0.77
C GLU A 369 -30.24 13.43 0.30
N THR A 370 -29.07 12.98 0.74
CA THR A 370 -28.46 13.56 1.94
C THR A 370 -28.07 14.97 1.57
N ASP A 371 -28.63 15.94 2.30
CA ASP A 371 -28.21 17.33 2.25
C ASP A 371 -26.69 17.39 2.12
N ARG A 372 -26.22 18.15 1.13
CA ARG A 372 -24.80 18.19 0.77
C ARG A 372 -24.07 19.05 1.79
N TRP A 373 -23.36 18.40 2.70
CA TRP A 373 -22.52 19.11 3.66
C TRP A 373 -21.10 19.21 3.12
N PRO A 374 -20.47 20.40 3.16
CA PRO A 374 -19.03 20.49 3.05
C PRO A 374 -18.36 19.62 4.11
N ASP A 375 -17.13 19.18 3.85
CA ASP A 375 -16.31 18.47 4.83
C ASP A 375 -16.35 19.15 6.21
N GLN A 376 -16.54 18.34 7.26
CA GLN A 376 -16.57 18.81 8.64
C GLN A 376 -15.54 18.07 9.47
N LEU A 377 -14.89 18.82 10.36
CA LEU A 377 -13.99 18.31 11.36
C LEU A 377 -14.49 18.73 12.74
N ALA A 378 -14.60 17.77 13.65
CA ALA A 378 -14.87 18.01 15.05
C ALA A 378 -13.63 17.64 15.88
N VAL A 379 -13.17 18.58 16.71
CA VAL A 379 -12.10 18.34 17.68
C VAL A 379 -12.71 18.36 19.07
N GLN A 380 -12.49 17.29 19.83
CA GLN A 380 -13.00 17.16 21.20
C GLN A 380 -11.85 17.38 22.19
N PHE A 381 -12.04 18.32 23.12
CA PHE A 381 -11.14 18.53 24.24
C PHE A 381 -11.74 17.93 25.51
N PRO A 382 -10.92 17.40 26.44
CA PRO A 382 -11.42 16.93 27.72
C PRO A 382 -11.98 18.12 28.50
N ARG A 383 -13.13 17.93 29.16
CA ARG A 383 -13.76 18.99 29.97
C ARG A 383 -12.97 19.34 31.22
N ARG A 384 -12.16 18.41 31.69
CA ARG A 384 -11.24 18.54 32.83
C ARG A 384 -9.94 17.85 32.43
N ILE A 385 -8.81 18.48 32.73
CA ILE A 385 -7.51 17.83 32.55
C ILE A 385 -7.43 16.70 33.59
N PRO A 386 -7.21 15.43 33.18
CA PRO A 386 -7.07 14.34 34.13
C PRO A 386 -5.93 14.61 35.11
N GLU A 387 -6.12 14.30 36.39
CA GLU A 387 -5.01 14.29 37.36
C GLU A 387 -4.17 13.03 37.11
N GLY A 388 -2.92 13.21 36.65
CA GLY A 388 -1.99 12.13 36.31
C GLY A 388 -1.78 11.92 34.80
N MET A 389 -0.89 11.00 34.43
CA MET A 389 -0.65 10.61 33.03
C MET A 389 -1.60 9.49 32.60
N GLU A 390 -2.90 9.76 32.55
CA GLU A 390 -3.80 8.88 31.80
C GLU A 390 -4.01 9.46 30.40
N ARG A 391 -3.80 8.61 29.38
CA ARG A 391 -4.12 8.97 28.00
C ARG A 391 -5.61 9.32 27.95
N PRO A 392 -6.01 10.53 27.50
CA PRO A 392 -7.42 10.80 27.31
C PRO A 392 -7.96 9.89 26.20
N TYR A 393 -8.81 8.94 26.57
CA TYR A 393 -9.52 8.09 25.62
C TYR A 393 -10.68 8.90 25.03
N PHE A 394 -10.48 9.45 23.84
CA PHE A 394 -11.55 10.09 23.08
C PHE A 394 -12.34 9.01 22.33
N LEU A 395 -13.36 8.46 22.99
CA LEU A 395 -14.40 7.66 22.33
C LEU A 395 -15.72 8.40 22.40
N MET A 396 -15.97 9.21 21.37
CA MET A 396 -17.27 9.78 20.96
C MET A 396 -18.06 10.60 22.01
N GLY A 397 -18.30 11.87 21.67
CA GLY A 397 -19.43 12.64 22.19
C GLY A 397 -20.53 12.85 21.16
N THR A 398 -21.75 13.14 21.62
CA THR A 398 -22.85 13.69 20.79
C THR A 398 -23.00 15.19 21.05
N GLU A 399 -23.76 15.91 20.22
CA GLU A 399 -24.05 17.35 20.44
C GLU A 399 -24.69 17.65 21.80
N THR A 400 -25.40 16.67 22.37
CA THR A 400 -26.14 16.81 23.64
C THR A 400 -25.56 15.98 24.80
N ASP A 401 -24.72 14.99 24.52
CA ASP A 401 -24.13 14.07 25.51
C ASP A 401 -22.69 13.68 25.11
N PRO A 402 -21.67 14.44 25.53
CA PRO A 402 -20.28 14.05 25.40
C PRO A 402 -19.95 12.99 26.46
N ARG A 403 -20.12 11.70 26.10
CA ARG A 403 -19.82 10.60 27.01
C ARG A 403 -18.33 10.55 27.33
N HIS A 404 -18.04 10.68 28.62
CA HIS A 404 -16.93 10.00 29.26
C HIS A 404 -17.58 8.79 29.95
N ALA A 405 -16.93 7.62 29.98
CA ALA A 405 -17.43 6.53 30.81
C ALA A 405 -17.56 7.01 32.29
N PRO A 406 -18.51 6.44 33.06
CA PRO A 406 -19.45 7.21 33.87
C PRO A 406 -18.95 7.69 35.24
N GLY A 407 -19.44 8.87 35.63
CA GLY A 407 -19.30 9.45 36.97
C GLY A 407 -20.05 10.77 37.24
N SER A 408 -21.24 11.01 36.65
CA SER A 408 -22.30 11.96 37.09
C SER A 408 -22.01 13.48 37.26
N PRO A 409 -23.03 14.38 37.28
CA PRO A 409 -23.16 15.43 36.27
C PRO A 409 -22.92 16.87 36.75
N GLY A 410 -22.60 17.77 35.81
CA GLY A 410 -22.58 19.21 36.05
C GLY A 410 -22.34 20.09 34.81
N ILE A 411 -23.44 20.57 34.22
CA ILE A 411 -23.72 21.95 33.69
C ILE A 411 -22.75 22.65 32.68
N ARG A 412 -23.31 22.88 31.48
CA ARG A 412 -23.27 24.02 30.49
C ARG A 412 -22.01 24.51 29.71
N ARG A 413 -22.34 24.79 28.42
CA ARG A 413 -21.76 25.63 27.34
C ARG A 413 -20.47 25.17 26.62
N GLY A 414 -20.61 24.82 25.34
CA GLY A 414 -19.52 24.67 24.37
C GLY A 414 -19.48 25.84 23.38
N VAL A 415 -18.27 26.20 22.94
CA VAL A 415 -17.99 27.28 21.99
C VAL A 415 -17.83 26.67 20.59
N ARG A 416 -18.58 27.19 19.61
CA ARG A 416 -18.35 26.93 18.18
C ARG A 416 -17.24 27.85 17.69
N SER A 417 -16.12 27.32 17.22
CA SER A 417 -15.11 28.11 16.49
C SER A 417 -15.48 28.18 15.01
N ARG A 418 -15.51 29.40 14.47
CA ARG A 418 -15.55 29.66 13.02
C ARG A 418 -14.12 29.73 12.51
N GLY A 419 -13.81 29.02 11.42
CA GLY A 419 -12.52 29.16 10.74
C GLY A 419 -12.09 27.95 9.92
N VAL A 420 -12.93 27.49 8.99
CA VAL A 420 -12.45 26.63 7.89
C VAL A 420 -12.11 27.56 6.74
N ALA A 421 -10.87 28.02 6.67
CA ALA A 421 -10.37 28.74 5.51
C ALA A 421 -9.97 27.72 4.45
N ARG A 422 -10.77 27.60 3.39
CA ARG A 422 -10.41 26.91 2.14
C ARG A 422 -9.66 27.92 1.27
N ARG A 423 -8.37 27.71 1.00
CA ARG A 423 -7.74 28.24 -0.22
C ARG A 423 -6.45 27.52 -0.59
N VAL A 424 -6.37 27.26 -1.88
CA VAL A 424 -5.24 26.73 -2.65
C VAL A 424 -4.45 27.93 -3.15
N HIS A 425 -3.16 28.01 -2.78
CA HIS A 425 -2.13 28.68 -3.58
C HIS A 425 -0.78 27.99 -3.32
N PRO A 426 0.09 27.92 -4.35
CA PRO A 426 1.26 27.06 -4.36
C PRO A 426 2.30 27.51 -3.33
N LEU A 427 2.92 26.55 -2.66
CA LEU A 427 4.25 26.79 -2.10
C LEU A 427 5.19 27.06 -3.27
N PRO A 428 5.92 28.18 -3.31
CA PRO A 428 7.03 28.31 -4.24
C PRO A 428 8.07 27.26 -3.87
N CYS A 429 8.43 26.42 -4.83
CA CYS A 429 9.69 25.71 -4.80
C CYS A 429 10.78 26.77 -4.84
N ASP A 430 11.47 26.99 -3.72
CA ASP A 430 12.70 27.77 -3.65
C ASP A 430 13.87 26.83 -3.31
N PRO A 431 15.09 27.20 -3.72
CA PRO A 431 15.95 26.43 -4.65
C PRO A 431 16.70 25.23 -4.09
#